data_AF-A0A940TPV4-F1
#
_entry.id   AF-A0A940TPV4-F1
#
_cell.length_a   1.000
_cell.length_b   1.000
_cell.length_c   1.000
_cell.angle_alpha   90.00
_cell.angle_beta   90.00
_cell.angle_gamma   90.00
#
_symmetry.space_group_name_H-M   'P 1'
#
loop_
_entity.id
_entity.type
_entity.pdbx_description
1 polymer ?
#
loop_
_entity_poly.entity_id
_entity_poly.type
_entity_poly.pdbx_seq_one_letter_code
_entity_poly.pdbx_strand_id
1 'polypeptide(L)'
;MGGGALFFEIWARCVKKSLRNLGIVARKVLDGKMHPFKHVIRARFLKRPNRFLVQCQWRGRILSVYLPNPGRLQELLLPGCNIRLVREEKSSTRKTRYTAVAVDRDGQPIMLHTHRTNDVARYLLQEGKIPGLEQARMVRSEIRVGRSRFDFLLEEGNKDILLEVKSCTLVGERVAMFPDAVTERGARHLRELAMISEEGIRAVFLLIVHWPFAKTFMPDFHTDLNFSRTLLNVRDRVEVIPVSVRWEEDLSLSPDVSLLNVPWDAIEEEAKDRGSYLLILNLKRDRKIDVGKLGRVVFRKGFYIYVGSAMANLTQRMSRHRHLRKRHHWHIDELRAVAQFHSVLAIRSSERIECQVAKAMSEMAEWSVPRFGSTDCSCDSHLFGMSADPLHSGNFHKLLQHFRMDRFQGK
;
A
#
# COMPACT_ATOMS: atom_id res chain seq x y z
N MET A 1 11.29 -2.75 36.24
CA MET A 1 10.33 -1.98 37.05
C MET A 1 10.61 -0.46 37.05
N GLY A 2 11.27 0.11 36.03
CA GLY A 2 11.59 1.56 35.98
C GLY A 2 10.96 2.36 34.83
N GLY A 3 10.14 1.73 33.98
CA GLY A 3 9.56 2.37 32.78
C GLY A 3 8.23 3.10 33.02
N GLY A 4 7.34 2.51 33.83
CA GLY A 4 5.98 3.04 34.05
C GLY A 4 5.94 4.40 34.77
N ALA A 5 6.88 4.67 35.68
CA ALA A 5 6.93 5.94 36.42
C ALA A 5 7.27 7.15 35.53
N LEU A 6 8.22 6.99 34.59
CA LEU A 6 8.58 8.05 33.64
C LEU A 6 7.48 8.25 32.59
N PHE A 7 6.77 7.19 32.23
CA PHE A 7 5.62 7.24 31.33
C PHE A 7 4.44 7.98 31.98
N PHE A 8 4.12 7.70 33.24
CA PHE A 8 3.09 8.40 34.01
C PHE A 8 3.38 9.90 34.16
N GLU A 9 4.64 10.31 34.36
CA GLU A 9 5.01 11.73 34.38
C GLU A 9 4.84 12.42 33.01
N ILE A 10 5.19 11.73 31.92
CA ILE A 10 5.01 12.25 30.56
C ILE A 10 3.51 12.31 30.21
N TRP A 11 2.73 11.31 30.60
CA TRP A 11 1.29 11.24 30.45
C TRP A 11 0.60 12.37 31.22
N ALA A 12 0.91 12.52 32.51
CA ALA A 12 0.37 13.57 33.37
C ALA A 12 0.74 14.99 32.87
N ARG A 13 1.93 15.18 32.29
CA ARG A 13 2.32 16.46 31.64
C ARG A 13 1.59 16.69 30.32
N CYS A 14 1.26 15.65 29.56
CA CYS A 14 0.51 15.78 28.29
C CYS A 14 -0.99 16.03 28.50
N VAL A 15 -1.57 15.51 29.58
CA VAL A 15 -3.00 15.62 29.94
C VAL A 15 -3.32 16.97 30.63
N LYS A 16 -2.40 17.56 31.40
CA LYS A 16 -2.65 18.82 32.18
C LYS A 16 -2.53 20.14 31.40
N LYS A 17 -3.03 20.24 30.16
CA LYS A 17 -3.31 21.55 29.54
C LYS A 17 -4.68 21.57 28.87
N SER A 18 -5.60 22.24 29.55
CA SER A 18 -6.95 22.59 29.14
C SER A 18 -7.04 23.12 27.70
N LEU A 19 -8.16 22.75 27.09
CA LEU A 19 -8.73 23.14 25.80
C LEU A 19 -8.36 24.58 25.40
N ARG A 20 -7.50 24.70 24.40
CA ARG A 20 -7.45 25.90 23.56
C ARG A 20 -8.03 25.55 22.20
N ASN A 21 -9.24 26.05 21.96
CA ASN A 21 -9.95 26.18 20.69
C ASN A 21 -9.49 25.21 19.58
N LEU A 22 -10.13 24.04 19.51
CA LEU A 22 -10.19 23.23 18.30
C LEU A 22 -11.01 24.01 17.27
N GLY A 23 -10.33 24.91 16.55
CA GLY A 23 -10.90 25.67 15.45
C GLY A 23 -11.48 24.71 14.39
N ILE A 24 -12.80 24.58 14.41
CA ILE A 24 -13.70 24.55 13.25
C ILE A 24 -13.35 23.51 12.17
N VAL A 25 -13.96 22.32 12.28
CA VAL A 25 -14.35 21.54 11.08
C VAL A 25 -15.66 22.09 10.47
N ALA A 26 -16.37 22.99 11.18
CA ALA A 26 -17.69 23.49 10.77
C ALA A 26 -17.73 24.18 9.39
N ARG A 27 -16.59 24.56 8.79
CA ARG A 27 -16.55 25.10 7.41
C ARG A 27 -16.59 24.05 6.30
N LYS A 28 -16.48 22.75 6.61
CA LYS A 28 -16.40 21.67 5.61
C LYS A 28 -17.55 20.68 5.66
N VAL A 29 -18.47 20.78 6.62
CA VAL A 29 -19.65 19.90 6.66
C VAL A 29 -20.81 20.66 6.02
N LEU A 30 -21.34 20.13 4.92
CA LEU A 30 -22.52 20.65 4.20
C LEU A 30 -23.46 19.47 3.99
N ASP A 31 -24.74 19.65 4.33
CA ASP A 31 -25.78 18.62 4.25
C ASP A 31 -25.41 17.31 4.95
N GLY A 32 -24.74 17.43 6.11
CA GLY A 32 -24.29 16.29 6.91
C GLY A 32 -23.10 15.52 6.33
N LYS A 33 -22.51 15.95 5.19
CA LYS A 33 -21.33 15.32 4.58
C LYS A 33 -20.09 16.19 4.69
N MET A 34 -18.93 15.56 4.82
CA MET A 34 -17.63 16.26 4.78
C MET A 34 -17.20 16.55 3.34
N HIS A 35 -16.91 17.82 3.03
CA HIS A 35 -16.42 18.32 1.75
C HIS A 35 -14.96 18.81 1.89
N PRO A 36 -13.96 17.95 1.70
CA PRO A 36 -12.55 18.32 1.88
C PRO A 36 -12.02 19.30 0.84
N PHE A 37 -12.64 19.38 -0.34
CA PHE A 37 -12.12 20.09 -1.50
C PHE A 37 -13.16 20.99 -2.15
N LYS A 38 -12.67 22.04 -2.82
CA LYS A 38 -13.46 22.91 -3.68
C LYS A 38 -12.84 22.90 -5.08
N HIS A 39 -13.65 23.09 -6.11
CA HIS A 39 -13.20 23.24 -7.50
C HIS A 39 -12.33 22.08 -7.99
N VAL A 40 -12.84 20.85 -7.89
CA VAL A 40 -12.17 19.65 -8.37
C VAL A 40 -12.25 19.61 -9.90
N ILE A 41 -11.11 19.39 -10.56
CA ILE A 41 -11.03 19.16 -12.01
C ILE A 41 -10.53 17.74 -12.30
N ARG A 42 -11.00 17.13 -13.39
CA ARG A 42 -10.48 15.85 -13.90
C ARG A 42 -9.41 16.09 -14.97
N ALA A 43 -8.30 15.37 -14.86
CA ALA A 43 -7.20 15.35 -15.81
C ALA A 43 -6.81 13.90 -16.13
N ARG A 44 -6.07 13.66 -17.21
CA ARG A 44 -5.52 12.34 -17.52
C ARG A 44 -4.12 12.21 -16.95
N PHE A 45 -3.86 11.21 -16.13
CA PHE A 45 -2.52 10.92 -15.64
C PHE A 45 -1.60 10.49 -16.80
N LEU A 46 -0.37 11.01 -16.84
CA LEU A 46 0.63 10.64 -17.85
C LEU A 46 1.74 9.80 -17.23
N LYS A 47 2.41 10.34 -16.21
CA LYS A 47 3.52 9.68 -15.52
C LYS A 47 3.76 10.29 -14.14
N ARG A 48 4.51 9.56 -13.32
CA ARG A 48 4.93 9.98 -11.97
C ARG A 48 6.46 10.08 -11.92
N PRO A 49 7.06 11.25 -12.25
CA PRO A 49 8.52 11.39 -12.27
C PRO A 49 9.20 11.10 -10.93
N ASN A 50 8.52 11.36 -9.81
CA ASN A 50 9.01 11.01 -8.47
C ASN A 50 7.84 10.86 -7.49
N ARG A 51 8.14 10.46 -6.24
CA ARG A 51 7.10 10.17 -5.23
C ARG A 51 6.15 11.33 -4.90
N PHE A 52 6.51 12.58 -5.19
CA PHE A 52 5.71 13.77 -4.86
C PHE A 52 5.25 14.58 -6.09
N LEU A 53 5.53 14.11 -7.30
CA LEU A 53 5.21 14.81 -8.53
C LEU A 53 4.59 13.87 -9.55
N VAL A 54 3.46 14.28 -10.11
CA VAL A 54 2.83 13.64 -11.26
C VAL A 54 2.69 14.64 -12.40
N GLN A 55 2.69 14.13 -13.63
CA GLN A 55 2.35 14.89 -14.82
C GLN A 55 1.01 14.44 -15.34
N CYS A 56 0.14 15.41 -15.63
CA CYS A 56 -1.22 15.15 -16.09
C CYS A 56 -1.52 15.99 -17.33
N GLN A 57 -2.37 15.49 -18.23
CA GLN A 57 -2.91 16.24 -19.35
C GLN A 57 -4.28 16.81 -18.98
N TRP A 58 -4.44 18.12 -19.16
CA TRP A 58 -5.72 18.80 -18.97
C TRP A 58 -5.89 19.89 -20.03
N ARG A 59 -6.99 19.85 -20.79
CA ARG A 59 -7.29 20.78 -21.89
C ARG A 59 -6.10 20.96 -22.86
N GLY A 60 -5.51 19.84 -23.29
CA GLY A 60 -4.37 19.82 -24.21
C GLY A 60 -3.01 20.22 -23.60
N ARG A 61 -2.97 20.69 -22.35
CA ARG A 61 -1.72 21.12 -21.67
C ARG A 61 -1.21 20.06 -20.71
N ILE A 62 0.12 19.95 -20.59
CA ILE A 62 0.78 19.13 -19.58
C ILE A 62 0.96 19.96 -18.30
N LEU A 63 0.42 19.47 -17.19
CA LEU A 63 0.53 20.08 -15.87
C LEU A 63 1.52 19.29 -15.01
N SER A 64 2.35 20.02 -14.25
CA SER A 64 3.11 19.44 -13.13
C SER A 64 2.31 19.61 -11.84
N VAL A 65 2.00 18.49 -11.19
CA VAL A 65 1.02 18.41 -10.11
C VAL A 65 1.66 17.75 -8.89
N TYR A 66 1.46 18.33 -7.72
CA TYR A 66 1.94 17.74 -6.47
C TYR A 66 1.11 16.52 -6.07
N LEU A 67 1.76 15.47 -5.61
CA LEU A 67 1.13 14.26 -5.09
C LEU A 67 1.42 14.12 -3.58
N PRO A 68 0.45 14.40 -2.69
CA PRO A 68 0.54 14.23 -1.23
C PRO A 68 0.41 12.77 -0.78
N ASN A 69 1.09 11.86 -1.49
CA ASN A 69 1.08 10.44 -1.19
C ASN A 69 2.46 9.84 -1.47
N PRO A 70 3.21 9.42 -0.43
CA PRO A 70 4.53 8.82 -0.62
C PRO A 70 4.47 7.37 -1.10
N GLY A 71 3.29 6.73 -1.06
CA GLY A 71 3.05 5.35 -1.46
C GLY A 71 3.37 5.07 -2.93
N ARG A 72 3.39 3.80 -3.33
CA ARG A 72 3.76 3.36 -4.70
C ARG A 72 2.67 3.66 -5.72
N LEU A 73 1.40 3.42 -5.37
CA LEU A 73 0.21 3.70 -6.19
C LEU A 73 0.32 3.18 -7.65
N GLN A 74 1.08 2.12 -7.91
CA GLN A 74 1.42 1.70 -9.27
C GLN A 74 0.20 1.10 -9.99
N GLU A 75 -0.67 0.46 -9.22
CA GLU A 75 -1.92 -0.14 -9.64
C GLU A 75 -3.05 0.88 -9.85
N LEU A 76 -2.91 2.09 -9.28
CA LEU A 76 -3.88 3.18 -9.41
C LEU A 76 -3.47 4.21 -10.46
N LEU A 77 -2.18 4.55 -10.51
CA LEU A 77 -1.63 5.57 -11.40
C LEU A 77 -1.08 4.95 -12.68
N LEU A 78 -1.97 4.30 -13.44
CA LEU A 78 -1.69 3.81 -14.78
C LEU A 78 -1.82 4.94 -15.82
N PRO A 79 -0.95 5.01 -16.84
CA PRO A 79 -1.07 6.00 -17.90
C PRO A 79 -2.48 6.05 -18.49
N GLY A 80 -3.06 7.25 -18.55
CA GLY A 80 -4.40 7.51 -19.07
C GLY A 80 -5.53 7.49 -18.03
N CYS A 81 -5.29 7.04 -16.79
CA CYS A 81 -6.33 7.04 -15.75
C CYS A 81 -6.80 8.47 -15.40
N ASN A 82 -8.05 8.59 -14.96
CA ASN A 82 -8.61 9.87 -14.55
C ASN A 82 -8.11 10.23 -13.15
N ILE A 83 -7.38 11.33 -13.05
CA ILE A 83 -6.89 11.89 -11.79
C ILE A 83 -7.59 13.21 -11.50
N ARG A 84 -7.99 13.38 -10.24
CA ARG A 84 -8.72 14.55 -9.75
C ARG A 84 -7.78 15.51 -9.07
N LEU A 85 -7.82 16.76 -9.53
CA LEU A 85 -6.91 17.81 -9.11
C LEU A 85 -7.67 18.94 -8.44
N VAL A 86 -7.07 19.54 -7.43
CA VAL A 86 -7.52 20.81 -6.84
C VAL A 86 -6.47 21.86 -7.18
N ARG A 87 -6.95 23.04 -7.54
CA ARG A 87 -6.10 24.20 -7.76
C ARG A 87 -5.74 24.85 -6.43
N GLU A 88 -4.47 25.13 -6.24
CA GLU A 88 -4.00 25.89 -5.07
C GLU A 88 -4.50 27.34 -5.13
N GLU A 89 -4.63 27.96 -3.95
CA GLU A 89 -4.99 29.38 -3.85
C GLU A 89 -3.95 30.27 -4.54
N LYS A 90 -4.40 31.42 -5.05
CA LYS A 90 -3.54 32.37 -5.79
C LYS A 90 -2.37 32.90 -4.95
N SER A 91 -2.52 32.93 -3.62
CA SER A 91 -1.52 33.37 -2.64
C SER A 91 -0.43 32.33 -2.35
N SER A 92 -0.53 31.11 -2.89
CA SER A 92 0.39 30.02 -2.59
C SER A 92 1.78 30.24 -3.21
N THR A 93 2.84 30.11 -2.41
CA THR A 93 4.25 30.18 -2.84
C THR A 93 4.78 28.87 -3.43
N ARG A 94 3.92 27.85 -3.57
CA ARG A 94 4.29 26.52 -4.05
C ARG A 94 4.63 26.54 -5.54
N LYS A 95 5.66 25.77 -5.93
CA LYS A 95 6.06 25.61 -7.35
C LYS A 95 4.96 24.99 -8.21
N THR A 96 4.17 24.08 -7.65
CA THR A 96 3.04 23.41 -8.34
C THR A 96 1.73 24.13 -8.03
N ARG A 97 0.96 24.49 -9.06
CA ARG A 97 -0.35 25.16 -8.92
C ARG A 97 -1.51 24.22 -8.64
N TYR A 98 -1.27 22.92 -8.69
CA TYR A 98 -2.28 21.87 -8.55
C TYR A 98 -1.79 20.78 -7.62
N THR A 99 -2.72 20.20 -6.86
CA THR A 99 -2.52 19.03 -6.02
C THR A 99 -3.44 17.91 -6.50
N ALA A 100 -2.89 16.70 -6.68
CA ALA A 100 -3.66 15.49 -6.94
C ALA A 100 -4.33 15.04 -5.63
N VAL A 101 -5.66 14.97 -5.64
CA VAL A 101 -6.45 14.67 -4.44
C VAL A 101 -7.08 13.29 -4.49
N ALA A 102 -7.41 12.79 -5.67
CA ALA A 102 -8.01 11.47 -5.86
C ALA A 102 -7.69 10.92 -7.26
N VAL A 103 -7.93 9.64 -7.47
CA VAL A 103 -7.88 8.94 -8.76
C VAL A 103 -9.15 8.09 -8.90
N ASP A 104 -9.69 8.01 -10.11
CA ASP A 104 -10.87 7.18 -10.37
C ASP A 104 -10.45 5.74 -10.66
N ARG A 105 -11.08 4.79 -9.96
CA ARG A 105 -11.00 3.36 -10.21
C ARG A 105 -12.42 2.82 -10.36
N ASP A 106 -12.73 2.23 -11.51
CA ASP A 106 -14.04 1.63 -11.79
C ASP A 106 -15.24 2.57 -11.50
N GLY A 107 -15.08 3.85 -11.85
CA GLY A 107 -16.08 4.90 -11.61
C GLY A 107 -16.07 5.49 -10.18
N GLN A 108 -15.37 4.87 -9.24
CA GLN A 108 -15.31 5.27 -7.85
C GLN A 108 -14.01 6.06 -7.56
N PRO A 109 -14.09 7.27 -6.98
CA PRO A 109 -12.90 7.98 -6.54
C PRO A 109 -12.21 7.31 -5.34
N ILE A 110 -10.90 7.14 -5.45
CA ILE A 110 -9.98 6.74 -4.39
C ILE A 110 -9.17 7.97 -3.98
N MET A 111 -9.29 8.32 -2.71
CA MET A 111 -8.60 9.46 -2.12
C MET A 111 -7.09 9.22 -2.01
N LEU A 112 -6.29 10.13 -2.58
CA LEU A 112 -4.83 10.05 -2.57
C LEU A 112 -4.19 10.92 -1.47
N HIS A 113 -4.88 11.95 -0.97
CA HIS A 113 -4.27 12.93 -0.07
C HIS A 113 -4.14 12.42 1.37
N THR A 114 -3.05 11.71 1.65
CA THR A 114 -2.79 11.07 2.95
C THR A 114 -2.85 12.02 4.16
N HIS A 115 -2.38 13.27 4.03
CA HIS A 115 -2.48 14.23 5.15
C HIS A 115 -3.92 14.64 5.51
N ARG A 116 -4.89 14.45 4.60
CA ARG A 116 -6.31 14.72 4.86
C ARG A 116 -7.01 13.53 5.52
N THR A 117 -6.36 12.37 5.61
CA THR A 117 -6.94 11.20 6.28
C THR A 117 -7.16 11.46 7.77
N ASN A 118 -6.33 12.28 8.44
CA ASN A 118 -6.57 12.70 9.81
C ASN A 118 -7.82 13.60 9.93
N ASP A 119 -8.12 14.43 8.92
CA ASP A 119 -9.36 15.22 8.88
C ASP A 119 -10.59 14.29 8.75
N VAL A 120 -10.49 13.24 7.93
CA VAL A 120 -11.54 12.22 7.77
C VAL A 120 -11.75 11.44 9.07
N ALA A 121 -10.68 10.94 9.69
CA ALA A 121 -10.77 10.23 10.95
C ALA A 121 -11.38 11.10 12.06
N ARG A 122 -10.98 12.38 12.15
CA ARG A 122 -11.57 13.34 13.08
C ARG A 122 -13.07 13.49 12.86
N TYR A 123 -13.50 13.71 11.62
CA TYR A 123 -14.92 13.85 11.30
C TYR A 123 -15.71 12.59 11.68
N LEU A 124 -15.22 11.40 11.30
CA LEU A 124 -15.90 10.14 11.62
C LEU A 124 -15.97 9.86 13.13
N LEU A 125 -14.93 10.23 13.90
CA LEU A 125 -14.93 10.14 15.36
C LEU A 125 -15.95 11.10 15.98
N GLN A 126 -16.02 12.34 15.49
CA GLN A 126 -16.96 13.35 16.00
C GLN A 126 -18.42 12.99 15.72
N GLU A 127 -18.68 12.34 14.59
CA GLU A 127 -20.03 11.88 14.20
C GLU A 127 -20.37 10.49 14.79
N GLY A 128 -19.52 9.93 15.65
CA GLY A 128 -19.73 8.62 16.27
C GLY A 128 -19.83 7.47 15.27
N LYS A 129 -19.15 7.59 14.11
CA LYS A 129 -19.25 6.63 12.99
C LYS A 129 -18.24 5.49 13.07
N ILE A 130 -17.15 5.62 13.83
CA ILE A 130 -16.13 4.56 13.92
C ILE A 130 -16.61 3.47 14.89
N PRO A 131 -16.80 2.22 14.43
CA PRO A 131 -17.25 1.14 15.30
C PRO A 131 -16.30 0.91 16.48
N GLY A 132 -16.86 0.81 17.69
CA GLY A 132 -16.11 0.65 18.94
C GLY A 132 -15.50 1.93 19.50
N LEU A 133 -15.74 3.09 18.88
CA LEU A 133 -15.30 4.41 19.31
C LEU A 133 -16.44 5.45 19.24
N GLU A 134 -17.69 5.01 19.28
CA GLU A 134 -18.88 5.86 19.10
C GLU A 134 -19.02 6.89 20.21
N GLN A 135 -18.57 6.57 21.43
CA GLN A 135 -18.63 7.47 22.60
C GLN A 135 -17.27 8.11 22.92
N ALA A 136 -16.25 7.85 22.10
CA ALA A 136 -14.91 8.38 22.33
C ALA A 136 -14.84 9.87 22.01
N ARG A 137 -14.47 10.67 23.00
CA ARG A 137 -14.31 12.13 22.88
C ARG A 137 -12.88 12.50 22.58
N MET A 138 -12.67 13.37 21.59
CA MET A 138 -11.33 13.86 21.26
C MET A 138 -10.79 14.80 22.34
N VAL A 139 -9.68 14.42 22.97
CA VAL A 139 -8.97 15.23 23.97
C VAL A 139 -7.91 16.09 23.29
N ARG A 140 -7.10 15.46 22.44
CA ARG A 140 -5.96 16.11 21.78
C ARG A 140 -5.63 15.46 20.45
N SER A 141 -5.08 16.24 19.53
CA SER A 141 -4.47 15.71 18.31
C SER A 141 -2.96 15.83 18.35
N GLU A 142 -2.28 14.99 17.57
CA GLU A 142 -0.86 15.09 17.30
C GLU A 142 0.01 15.04 18.58
N ILE A 143 -0.33 14.10 19.47
CA ILE A 143 0.26 13.91 20.79
C ILE A 143 1.61 13.23 20.68
N ARG A 144 2.62 13.77 21.39
CA ARG A 144 3.95 13.16 21.46
C ARG A 144 4.02 12.23 22.66
N VAL A 145 4.32 10.96 22.41
CA VAL A 145 4.52 9.95 23.46
C VAL A 145 5.85 9.27 23.20
N GLY A 146 6.79 9.40 24.14
CA GLY A 146 8.17 8.97 23.96
C GLY A 146 8.81 9.64 22.72
N ARG A 147 9.23 8.81 21.75
CA ARG A 147 9.91 9.27 20.52
C ARG A 147 8.97 9.49 19.33
N SER A 148 7.69 9.13 19.47
CA SER A 148 6.73 9.17 18.37
C SER A 148 5.63 10.19 18.62
N ARG A 149 4.93 10.48 17.54
CA ARG A 149 3.77 11.37 17.51
C ARG A 149 2.60 10.56 16.97
N PHE A 150 1.57 10.46 17.78
CA PHE A 150 0.33 9.77 17.48
C PHE A 150 -0.76 10.77 17.10
N ASP A 151 -1.69 10.33 16.26
CA ASP A 151 -2.65 11.22 15.61
C ASP A 151 -3.69 11.77 16.60
N PHE A 152 -4.21 10.94 17.50
CA PHE A 152 -5.24 11.36 18.47
C PHE A 152 -5.06 10.74 19.86
N LEU A 153 -5.37 11.54 20.88
CA LEU A 153 -5.73 11.09 22.22
C LEU A 153 -7.24 11.30 22.39
N LEU A 154 -7.96 10.23 22.68
CA LEU A 154 -9.38 10.22 22.98
C LEU A 154 -9.61 9.77 24.43
N GLU A 155 -10.81 10.03 24.92
CA GLU A 155 -11.30 9.58 26.23
C GLU A 155 -12.69 8.98 26.06
N GLU A 156 -12.91 7.81 26.62
CA GLU A 156 -14.22 7.15 26.67
C GLU A 156 -14.49 6.70 28.10
N GLY A 157 -15.47 7.33 28.75
CA GLY A 157 -15.64 7.21 30.21
C GLY A 157 -14.41 7.72 30.95
N ASN A 158 -13.80 6.87 31.78
CA ASN A 158 -12.56 7.17 32.52
C ASN A 158 -11.31 6.50 31.92
N LYS A 159 -11.38 6.06 30.65
CA LYS A 159 -10.28 5.38 29.97
C LYS A 159 -9.74 6.24 28.84
N ASP A 160 -8.43 6.41 28.84
CA ASP A 160 -7.72 7.04 27.74
C ASP A 160 -7.54 6.07 26.57
N ILE A 161 -7.62 6.60 25.35
CA ILE A 161 -7.41 5.88 24.11
C ILE A 161 -6.38 6.62 23.26
N LEU A 162 -5.27 5.96 22.95
CA LEU A 162 -4.26 6.46 22.03
C LEU A 162 -4.48 5.87 20.64
N LEU A 163 -4.67 6.72 19.64
CA LEU A 163 -5.09 6.31 18.31
C LEU A 163 -4.12 6.79 17.23
N GLU A 164 -3.67 5.87 16.40
CA GLU A 164 -2.88 6.11 15.19
C GLU A 164 -3.73 5.86 13.94
N VAL A 165 -3.74 6.81 13.01
CA VAL A 165 -4.49 6.75 11.76
C VAL A 165 -3.59 6.35 10.61
N LYS A 166 -4.10 5.53 9.71
CA LYS A 166 -3.46 5.17 8.44
C LYS A 166 -4.42 5.33 7.28
N SER A 167 -3.89 5.83 6.16
CA SER A 167 -4.60 5.84 4.88
C SER A 167 -4.27 4.55 4.13
N CYS A 168 -5.30 3.83 3.71
CA CYS A 168 -5.18 2.59 2.95
C CYS A 168 -5.80 2.78 1.56
N THR A 169 -4.96 2.68 0.53
CA THR A 169 -5.35 2.85 -0.89
C THR A 169 -5.00 1.63 -1.75
N LEU A 170 -4.18 0.71 -1.25
CA LEU A 170 -3.89 -0.56 -1.90
C LEU A 170 -5.07 -1.50 -1.70
N VAL A 171 -5.82 -1.72 -2.77
CA VAL A 171 -7.09 -2.47 -2.76
C VAL A 171 -7.18 -3.39 -3.97
N GLY A 172 -7.68 -4.60 -3.75
CA GLY A 172 -8.20 -5.51 -4.78
C GLY A 172 -9.70 -5.27 -4.96
N GLU A 173 -10.46 -6.30 -5.32
CA GLU A 173 -11.91 -6.15 -5.50
C GLU A 173 -12.61 -6.00 -4.14
N ARG A 174 -12.34 -6.91 -3.20
CA ARG A 174 -12.92 -6.91 -1.84
C ARG A 174 -11.89 -6.94 -0.71
N VAL A 175 -10.60 -6.92 -1.02
CA VAL A 175 -9.52 -6.99 -0.03
C VAL A 175 -8.75 -5.67 -0.04
N ALA A 176 -8.51 -5.10 1.14
CA ALA A 176 -7.61 -3.96 1.32
C ALA A 176 -6.32 -4.41 2.02
N MET A 177 -5.19 -3.85 1.62
CA MET A 177 -3.91 -4.15 2.23
C MET A 177 -3.10 -2.91 2.60
N PHE A 178 -2.35 -3.00 3.70
CA PHE A 178 -1.44 -1.94 4.14
C PHE A 178 -0.16 -2.54 4.73
N PRO A 179 1.05 -2.01 4.42
CA PRO A 179 1.32 -0.80 3.63
C PRO A 179 1.62 -1.09 2.16
N ASP A 180 1.49 -0.09 1.28
CA ASP A 180 1.85 -0.19 -0.13
C ASP A 180 3.37 0.01 -0.41
N ALA A 181 4.14 0.33 0.65
CA ALA A 181 5.59 0.45 0.65
C ALA A 181 6.14 0.06 2.03
N VAL A 182 7.40 -0.39 2.08
CA VAL A 182 8.08 -0.71 3.35
C VAL A 182 8.02 0.49 4.31
N THR A 183 7.60 0.24 5.56
CA THR A 183 7.34 1.25 6.58
C THR A 183 7.88 0.85 7.95
N GLU A 184 9.18 1.11 8.18
CA GLU A 184 9.78 0.95 9.50
C GLU A 184 9.12 1.84 10.56
N ARG A 185 8.63 3.02 10.15
CA ARG A 185 7.89 3.92 11.04
C ARG A 185 6.58 3.28 11.50
N GLY A 186 5.80 2.68 10.60
CA GLY A 186 4.56 2.00 10.97
C GLY A 186 4.79 0.85 11.94
N ALA A 187 5.80 0.01 11.68
CA ALA A 187 6.16 -1.09 12.58
C ALA A 187 6.61 -0.58 13.97
N ARG A 188 7.36 0.52 14.02
CA ARG A 188 7.76 1.16 15.30
C ARG A 188 6.54 1.65 16.08
N HIS A 189 5.63 2.36 15.41
CA HIS A 189 4.43 2.89 16.05
C HIS A 189 3.55 1.77 16.63
N LEU A 190 3.41 0.63 15.94
CA LEU A 190 2.68 -0.53 16.47
C LEU A 190 3.31 -1.09 17.75
N ARG A 191 4.64 -1.19 17.83
CA ARG A 191 5.34 -1.64 19.05
C ARG A 191 5.16 -0.64 20.19
N GLU A 192 5.20 0.65 19.88
CA GLU A 192 4.98 1.69 20.88
C GLU A 192 3.54 1.70 21.39
N LEU A 193 2.54 1.54 20.52
CA LEU A 193 1.14 1.33 20.91
C LEU A 193 0.99 0.10 21.82
N ALA A 194 1.63 -1.01 21.48
CA ALA A 194 1.59 -2.22 22.29
C ALA A 194 2.21 -2.01 23.69
N MET A 195 3.34 -1.30 23.79
CA MET A 195 3.94 -0.95 25.09
C MET A 195 3.01 -0.04 25.91
N ILE A 196 2.37 0.93 25.26
CA ILE A 196 1.44 1.86 25.93
C ILE A 196 0.20 1.13 26.46
N SER A 197 -0.25 0.09 25.76
CA SER A 197 -1.38 -0.73 26.22
C SER A 197 -1.14 -1.43 27.56
N GLU A 198 0.12 -1.74 27.89
CA GLU A 198 0.50 -2.37 29.16
C GLU A 198 0.33 -1.43 30.36
N GLU A 199 0.26 -0.10 30.11
CA GLU A 199 0.05 0.93 31.13
C GLU A 199 -1.46 1.24 31.34
N GLY A 200 -2.35 0.40 30.79
CA GLY A 200 -3.81 0.53 30.96
C GLY A 200 -4.49 1.51 30.00
N ILE A 201 -3.76 2.03 29.01
CA ILE A 201 -4.30 2.91 27.96
C ILE A 201 -4.75 2.06 26.77
N ARG A 202 -5.98 2.24 26.30
CA ARG A 202 -6.45 1.54 25.10
C ARG A 202 -5.66 2.03 23.88
N ALA A 203 -5.08 1.12 23.10
CA ALA A 203 -4.28 1.46 21.93
C ALA A 203 -5.00 1.05 20.64
N VAL A 204 -5.22 2.00 19.74
CA VAL A 204 -5.99 1.79 18.50
C VAL A 204 -5.14 2.12 17.28
N PHE A 205 -5.18 1.22 16.29
CA PHE A 205 -4.63 1.40 14.96
C PHE A 205 -5.78 1.46 13.93
N LEU A 206 -6.20 2.68 13.60
CA LEU A 206 -7.34 2.96 12.72
C LEU A 206 -6.86 3.04 11.26
N LEU A 207 -7.38 2.18 10.40
CA LEU A 207 -7.16 2.26 8.95
C LEU A 207 -8.39 2.81 8.25
N ILE A 208 -8.22 3.95 7.57
CA ILE A 208 -9.24 4.49 6.66
C ILE A 208 -8.96 3.92 5.26
N VAL A 209 -9.79 2.96 4.85
CA VAL A 209 -9.74 2.29 3.56
C VAL A 209 -10.57 3.08 2.55
N HIS A 210 -9.91 3.68 1.56
CA HIS A 210 -10.55 4.54 0.56
C HIS A 210 -11.19 3.74 -0.59
N TRP A 211 -11.82 2.60 -0.27
CA TRP A 211 -12.50 1.72 -1.22
C TRP A 211 -13.76 1.13 -0.58
N PRO A 212 -14.97 1.49 -1.05
CA PRO A 212 -16.21 1.15 -0.37
C PRO A 212 -16.62 -0.32 -0.53
N PHE A 213 -15.98 -1.07 -1.42
CA PHE A 213 -16.30 -2.48 -1.68
C PHE A 213 -15.40 -3.45 -0.91
N ALA A 214 -14.41 -2.93 -0.18
CA ALA A 214 -13.59 -3.76 0.70
C ALA A 214 -14.46 -4.43 1.77
N LYS A 215 -14.17 -5.70 2.06
CA LYS A 215 -14.79 -6.51 3.12
C LYS A 215 -13.75 -7.10 4.07
N THR A 216 -12.52 -7.27 3.58
CA THR A 216 -11.42 -7.86 4.33
C THR A 216 -10.22 -6.90 4.33
N PHE A 217 -9.55 -6.78 5.48
CA PHE A 217 -8.27 -6.10 5.61
C PHE A 217 -7.18 -7.09 5.99
N MET A 218 -6.02 -6.97 5.35
CA MET A 218 -4.82 -7.73 5.71
C MET A 218 -3.58 -6.82 5.68
N PRO A 219 -2.56 -7.05 6.51
CA PRO A 219 -1.29 -6.35 6.31
C PRO A 219 -0.63 -6.85 5.02
N ASP A 220 -0.05 -5.95 4.22
CA ASP A 220 0.63 -6.32 2.97
C ASP A 220 1.98 -7.00 3.27
N PHE A 221 1.91 -8.31 3.55
CA PHE A 221 3.11 -9.12 3.77
C PHE A 221 3.90 -9.32 2.48
N HIS A 222 3.35 -9.06 1.28
CA HIS A 222 4.10 -9.10 0.02
C HIS A 222 5.09 -7.93 -0.08
N THR A 223 4.72 -6.77 0.44
CA THR A 223 5.55 -5.56 0.42
C THR A 223 6.40 -5.40 1.69
N ASP A 224 5.81 -5.55 2.87
CA ASP A 224 6.49 -5.37 4.15
C ASP A 224 6.19 -6.48 5.15
N LEU A 225 6.94 -7.58 5.03
CA LEU A 225 6.83 -8.73 5.93
C LEU A 225 7.12 -8.38 7.40
N ASN A 226 8.00 -7.40 7.66
CA ASN A 226 8.33 -6.99 9.03
C ASN A 226 7.15 -6.24 9.67
N PHE A 227 6.50 -5.35 8.93
CA PHE A 227 5.27 -4.71 9.38
C PHE A 227 4.19 -5.76 9.68
N SER A 228 3.91 -6.67 8.75
CA SER A 228 2.85 -7.68 8.92
C SER A 228 3.07 -8.57 10.14
N ARG A 229 4.30 -9.04 10.36
CA ARG A 229 4.65 -9.80 11.57
C ARG A 229 4.53 -8.95 12.84
N THR A 230 4.91 -7.68 12.77
CA THR A 230 4.76 -6.79 13.92
C THR A 230 3.28 -6.58 14.25
N LEU A 231 2.42 -6.35 13.27
CA LEU A 231 0.97 -6.22 13.46
C LEU A 231 0.37 -7.49 14.07
N LEU A 232 0.72 -8.65 13.52
CA LEU A 232 0.28 -9.94 14.06
C LEU A 232 0.70 -10.13 15.51
N ASN A 233 1.94 -9.80 15.86
CA ASN A 233 2.47 -9.97 17.22
C ASN A 233 1.83 -9.03 18.27
N VAL A 234 1.23 -7.91 17.85
CA VAL A 234 0.61 -6.95 18.76
C VAL A 234 -0.92 -7.01 18.77
N ARG A 235 -1.53 -7.96 18.05
CA ARG A 235 -2.99 -8.03 17.82
C ARG A 235 -3.84 -8.08 19.09
N ASP A 236 -3.32 -8.68 20.16
CA ASP A 236 -4.04 -8.81 21.44
C ASP A 236 -3.88 -7.55 22.33
N ARG A 237 -3.07 -6.59 21.90
CA ARG A 237 -2.67 -5.38 22.64
C ARG A 237 -3.06 -4.09 21.94
N VAL A 238 -3.11 -4.13 20.61
CA VAL A 238 -3.44 -3.00 19.74
C VAL A 238 -4.67 -3.38 18.94
N GLU A 239 -5.76 -2.67 19.19
CA GLU A 239 -7.01 -2.86 18.48
C GLU A 239 -6.87 -2.33 17.05
N VAL A 240 -7.07 -3.21 16.07
CA VAL A 240 -6.97 -2.86 14.64
C VAL A 240 -8.37 -2.62 14.11
N ILE A 241 -8.67 -1.38 13.73
CA ILE A 241 -9.99 -0.97 13.24
C ILE A 241 -9.85 -0.54 11.78
N PRO A 242 -10.07 -1.44 10.81
CA PRO A 242 -10.13 -1.08 9.41
C PRO A 242 -11.56 -0.69 9.01
N VAL A 243 -11.75 0.56 8.58
CA VAL A 243 -13.05 1.04 8.09
C VAL A 243 -12.95 1.45 6.63
N SER A 244 -13.85 0.92 5.78
CA SER A 244 -14.01 1.42 4.42
C SER A 244 -14.91 2.64 4.40
N VAL A 245 -14.54 3.61 3.57
CA VAL A 245 -15.31 4.84 3.32
C VAL A 245 -15.65 4.98 1.83
N ARG A 246 -16.77 5.65 1.54
CA ARG A 246 -17.15 6.02 0.18
C ARG A 246 -16.94 7.51 -0.05
N TRP A 247 -16.34 7.84 -1.20
CA TRP A 247 -16.25 9.20 -1.71
C TRP A 247 -17.25 9.38 -2.85
N GLU A 248 -18.04 10.45 -2.80
CA GLU A 248 -18.98 10.76 -3.86
C GLU A 248 -18.25 11.39 -5.06
N GLU A 249 -19.00 11.64 -6.14
CA GLU A 249 -18.45 12.22 -7.37
C GLU A 249 -17.85 13.62 -7.17
N ASP A 250 -18.35 14.39 -6.21
CA ASP A 250 -17.80 15.71 -5.83
C ASP A 250 -16.65 15.62 -4.81
N LEU A 251 -16.23 14.41 -4.44
CA LEU A 251 -15.30 14.10 -3.34
C LEU A 251 -15.82 14.48 -1.95
N SER A 252 -17.14 14.58 -1.76
CA SER A 252 -17.73 14.55 -0.43
C SER A 252 -17.65 13.14 0.16
N LEU A 253 -17.49 13.05 1.47
CA LEU A 253 -17.44 11.78 2.19
C LEU A 253 -18.87 11.33 2.50
N SER A 254 -19.22 10.11 2.10
CA SER A 254 -20.47 9.48 2.55
C SER A 254 -20.41 9.23 4.07
N PRO A 255 -21.52 9.41 4.80
CA PRO A 255 -21.55 9.15 6.24
C PRO A 255 -21.43 7.65 6.59
N ASP A 256 -21.64 6.76 5.61
CA ASP A 256 -21.61 5.32 5.83
C ASP A 256 -20.18 4.80 5.85
N VAL A 257 -19.85 4.06 6.90
CA VAL A 257 -18.61 3.30 7.01
C VAL A 257 -18.92 1.82 7.15
N SER A 258 -17.97 0.96 6.77
CA SER A 258 -18.07 -0.48 7.04
C SER A 258 -16.79 -0.97 7.69
N LEU A 259 -16.94 -1.62 8.85
CA LEU A 259 -15.84 -2.35 9.49
C LEU A 259 -15.46 -3.56 8.62
N LEU A 260 -14.17 -3.77 8.42
CA LEU A 260 -13.67 -4.90 7.64
C LEU A 260 -13.25 -6.05 8.54
N ASN A 261 -13.44 -7.29 8.06
CA ASN A 261 -12.90 -8.48 8.70
C ASN A 261 -11.36 -8.46 8.67
N VAL A 262 -10.72 -8.92 9.75
CA VAL A 262 -9.27 -9.15 9.81
C VAL A 262 -9.03 -10.64 10.07
N PRO A 263 -8.75 -11.45 9.03
CA PRO A 263 -8.64 -12.90 9.16
C PRO A 263 -7.26 -13.28 9.71
N TRP A 264 -7.10 -13.19 11.04
CA TRP A 264 -5.83 -13.40 11.72
C TRP A 264 -5.18 -14.75 11.41
N ASP A 265 -5.96 -15.83 11.31
CA ASP A 265 -5.45 -17.16 10.99
C ASP A 265 -4.81 -17.21 9.60
N ALA A 266 -5.47 -16.62 8.60
CA ALA A 266 -4.93 -16.51 7.24
C ALA A 266 -3.67 -15.63 7.21
N ILE A 267 -3.65 -14.54 7.98
CA ILE A 267 -2.48 -13.67 8.10
C ILE A 267 -1.30 -14.44 8.70
N GLU A 268 -1.51 -15.21 9.77
CA GLU A 268 -0.48 -16.02 10.42
C GLU A 268 0.07 -17.10 9.49
N GLU A 269 -0.78 -17.72 8.67
CA GLU A 269 -0.39 -18.73 7.72
C GLU A 269 0.50 -18.18 6.58
N GLU A 270 0.12 -17.01 6.05
CA GLU A 270 0.65 -16.41 4.82
C GLU A 270 1.82 -15.44 5.07
N ALA A 271 1.89 -14.77 6.22
CA ALA A 271 2.92 -13.78 6.57
C ALA A 271 4.28 -14.44 6.96
N LYS A 272 4.78 -15.32 6.10
CA LYS A 272 6.03 -16.07 6.23
C LYS A 272 6.97 -15.74 5.07
N ASP A 273 8.28 -15.90 5.25
CA ASP A 273 9.27 -15.58 4.21
C ASP A 273 9.40 -16.68 3.15
N ARG A 274 8.28 -16.98 2.48
CA ARG A 274 8.12 -18.05 1.49
C ARG A 274 7.07 -17.70 0.44
N GLY A 275 7.16 -18.30 -0.73
CA GLY A 275 6.20 -18.16 -1.83
C GLY A 275 6.87 -17.99 -3.19
N SER A 276 6.20 -17.30 -4.10
CA SER A 276 6.67 -17.02 -5.46
C SER A 276 7.19 -15.59 -5.59
N TYR A 277 7.87 -15.29 -6.69
CA TYR A 277 8.29 -13.94 -7.05
C TYR A 277 8.33 -13.76 -8.57
N LEU A 278 8.16 -12.51 -9.01
CA LEU A 278 8.35 -12.08 -10.38
C LEU A 278 9.62 -11.24 -10.46
N LEU A 279 10.61 -11.68 -11.23
CA LEU A 279 11.80 -10.88 -11.56
C LEU A 279 11.62 -10.25 -12.93
N ILE A 280 11.71 -8.92 -13.00
CA ILE A 280 11.61 -8.17 -14.25
C ILE A 280 12.99 -7.67 -14.66
N LEU A 281 13.40 -8.03 -15.88
CA LEU A 281 14.65 -7.61 -16.52
C LEU A 281 14.36 -6.85 -17.81
N ASN A 282 15.19 -5.86 -18.15
CA ASN A 282 15.10 -5.11 -19.40
C ASN A 282 16.33 -5.40 -20.28
N LEU A 283 16.12 -6.02 -21.43
CA LEU A 283 17.14 -6.27 -22.43
C LEU A 283 17.09 -5.20 -23.52
N LYS A 284 18.13 -4.36 -23.60
CA LYS A 284 18.16 -3.18 -24.51
C LYS A 284 18.35 -3.50 -25.99
N ARG A 285 18.89 -4.66 -26.32
CA ARG A 285 19.15 -5.11 -27.70
C ARG A 285 19.13 -6.63 -27.75
N ASP A 286 18.77 -7.18 -28.89
CA ASP A 286 18.78 -8.61 -29.12
C ASP A 286 20.14 -9.21 -28.77
N ARG A 287 20.13 -10.39 -28.13
CA ARG A 287 21.33 -11.11 -27.72
C ARG A 287 21.17 -12.60 -27.98
N LYS A 288 22.27 -13.24 -28.36
CA LYS A 288 22.41 -14.70 -28.28
C LYS A 288 23.17 -14.99 -26.99
N ILE A 289 22.60 -15.82 -26.13
CA ILE A 289 23.16 -16.13 -24.80
C ILE A 289 23.24 -17.64 -24.69
N ASP A 290 24.38 -18.15 -24.20
CA ASP A 290 24.54 -19.56 -23.89
C ASP A 290 23.96 -19.81 -22.48
N VAL A 291 22.90 -20.61 -22.38
CA VAL A 291 22.12 -20.83 -21.16
C VAL A 291 22.26 -22.27 -20.69
N GLY A 292 23.41 -22.62 -20.11
CA GLY A 292 23.66 -23.95 -19.54
C GLY A 292 23.20 -25.09 -20.46
N LYS A 293 22.32 -25.97 -19.95
CA LYS A 293 21.78 -27.12 -20.70
C LYS A 293 20.79 -26.76 -21.83
N LEU A 294 20.27 -25.54 -21.85
CA LEU A 294 19.39 -25.07 -22.94
C LEU A 294 20.20 -24.68 -24.20
N GLY A 295 21.53 -24.60 -24.09
CA GLY A 295 22.39 -24.21 -25.19
C GLY A 295 22.21 -22.74 -25.56
N ARG A 296 22.42 -22.43 -26.85
CA ARG A 296 22.41 -21.05 -27.35
C ARG A 296 20.99 -20.58 -27.65
N VAL A 297 20.49 -19.64 -26.85
CA VAL A 297 19.14 -19.09 -26.97
C VAL A 297 19.19 -17.65 -27.49
N VAL A 298 18.27 -17.29 -28.38
CA VAL A 298 18.11 -15.94 -28.91
C VAL A 298 17.08 -15.18 -28.08
N PHE A 299 17.51 -14.10 -27.44
CA PHE A 299 16.68 -13.18 -26.68
C PHE A 299 16.46 -11.89 -27.48
N ARG A 300 15.21 -11.58 -27.80
CA ARG A 300 14.80 -10.31 -28.42
C ARG A 300 14.87 -9.17 -27.42
N LYS A 301 15.12 -7.94 -27.87
CA LYS A 301 15.01 -6.73 -27.03
C LYS A 301 13.61 -6.64 -26.42
N GLY A 302 13.52 -6.22 -25.17
CA GLY A 302 12.24 -6.12 -24.45
C GLY A 302 12.39 -6.36 -22.96
N PHE A 303 11.25 -6.52 -22.30
CA PHE A 303 11.16 -6.87 -20.89
C PHE A 303 10.94 -8.37 -20.73
N TYR A 304 11.63 -8.97 -19.77
CA TYR A 304 11.51 -10.38 -19.42
C TYR A 304 11.03 -10.52 -17.99
N ILE A 305 10.01 -11.36 -17.79
CA ILE A 305 9.41 -11.67 -16.50
C ILE A 305 9.72 -13.14 -16.21
N TYR A 306 10.57 -13.35 -15.22
CA TYR A 306 10.87 -14.68 -14.70
C TYR A 306 10.01 -14.96 -13.47
N VAL A 307 9.27 -16.07 -13.52
CA VAL A 307 8.51 -16.60 -12.39
C VAL A 307 9.39 -17.59 -11.65
N GLY A 308 9.63 -17.34 -10.37
CA GLY A 308 10.38 -18.24 -9.51
C GLY A 308 9.73 -18.42 -8.17
N SER A 309 10.20 -19.39 -7.38
CA SER A 309 9.76 -19.57 -6.00
C SER A 309 10.90 -19.79 -5.01
N ALA A 310 10.55 -19.65 -3.73
CA ALA A 310 11.34 -20.12 -2.61
C ALA A 310 10.41 -20.39 -1.43
N MET A 311 10.33 -21.64 -0.98
CA MET A 311 9.49 -22.01 0.18
C MET A 311 10.15 -21.75 1.54
N ALA A 312 11.38 -21.21 1.53
CA ALA A 312 12.07 -20.64 2.67
C ALA A 312 13.04 -19.56 2.17
N ASN A 313 13.27 -18.51 2.98
CA ASN A 313 14.21 -17.42 2.70
C ASN A 313 13.93 -16.69 1.37
N LEU A 314 12.65 -16.46 1.04
CA LEU A 314 12.24 -15.78 -0.20
C LEU A 314 12.89 -14.40 -0.34
N THR A 315 12.99 -13.64 0.75
CA THR A 315 13.64 -12.32 0.74
C THR A 315 15.11 -12.43 0.31
N GLN A 316 15.83 -13.44 0.80
CA GLN A 316 17.22 -13.69 0.38
C GLN A 316 17.29 -14.16 -1.09
N ARG A 317 16.34 -15.00 -1.54
CA ARG A 317 16.25 -15.44 -2.95
C ARG A 317 16.05 -14.25 -3.90
N MET A 318 15.23 -13.27 -3.51
CA MET A 318 15.00 -12.07 -4.32
C MET A 318 16.17 -11.09 -4.28
N SER A 319 16.80 -10.87 -3.12
CA SER A 319 17.94 -9.95 -3.00
C SER A 319 19.11 -10.40 -3.87
N ARG A 320 19.28 -11.72 -4.02
CA ARG A 320 20.24 -12.33 -4.92
C ARG A 320 20.16 -11.77 -6.35
N HIS A 321 18.99 -11.50 -6.91
CA HIS A 321 18.85 -11.00 -8.30
C HIS A 321 19.32 -9.55 -8.51
N ARG A 322 19.48 -8.80 -7.41
CA ARG A 322 19.94 -7.40 -7.45
C ARG A 322 21.45 -7.28 -7.68
N HIS A 323 22.23 -8.29 -7.29
CA HIS A 323 23.69 -8.26 -7.32
C HIS A 323 24.26 -8.96 -8.56
N LEU A 324 25.19 -8.31 -9.27
CA LEU A 324 25.78 -8.78 -10.54
C LEU A 324 26.96 -9.77 -10.38
N ARG A 325 27.69 -9.75 -9.26
CA ARG A 325 28.88 -10.60 -9.08
C ARG A 325 28.54 -11.90 -8.37
N LYS A 326 28.49 -13.03 -9.09
CA LYS A 326 28.24 -14.36 -8.53
C LYS A 326 28.87 -15.50 -9.32
N ARG A 327 29.04 -16.64 -8.65
CA ARG A 327 29.06 -17.96 -9.29
C ARG A 327 27.65 -18.25 -9.83
N HIS A 328 27.56 -18.74 -11.06
CA HIS A 328 26.29 -18.96 -11.76
C HIS A 328 25.47 -20.06 -11.05
N HIS A 329 24.42 -19.63 -10.36
CA HIS A 329 23.30 -20.34 -9.72
C HIS A 329 22.37 -21.14 -10.62
N TRP A 330 21.76 -20.38 -11.53
CA TRP A 330 20.48 -20.65 -12.16
C TRP A 330 20.47 -20.12 -13.60
N HIS A 331 19.65 -20.70 -14.48
CA HIS A 331 19.55 -20.25 -15.88
C HIS A 331 19.29 -18.75 -16.03
N ILE A 332 18.54 -18.16 -15.09
CA ILE A 332 18.24 -16.72 -15.08
C ILE A 332 19.47 -15.83 -14.85
N ASP A 333 20.54 -16.35 -14.24
CA ASP A 333 21.76 -15.59 -13.99
C ASP A 333 22.48 -15.22 -15.31
N GLU A 334 22.39 -16.08 -16.33
CA GLU A 334 22.96 -15.81 -17.66
C GLU A 334 22.27 -14.63 -18.34
N LEU A 335 20.93 -14.61 -18.32
CA LEU A 335 20.16 -13.49 -18.84
C LEU A 335 20.39 -12.24 -17.99
N ARG A 336 20.45 -12.39 -16.67
CA ARG A 336 20.69 -11.28 -15.73
C ARG A 336 22.03 -10.60 -15.96
N ALA A 337 23.06 -11.32 -16.41
CA ALA A 337 24.39 -10.76 -16.70
C ALA A 337 24.38 -9.75 -17.85
N VAL A 338 23.45 -9.88 -18.80
CA VAL A 338 23.37 -9.01 -20.00
C VAL A 338 22.14 -8.11 -20.05
N ALA A 339 21.12 -8.39 -19.24
CA ALA A 339 19.92 -7.57 -19.10
C ALA A 339 20.02 -6.66 -17.86
N GLN A 340 19.37 -5.50 -17.91
CA GLN A 340 19.31 -4.58 -16.77
C GLN A 340 18.26 -5.06 -15.76
N PHE A 341 18.59 -5.05 -14.47
CA PHE A 341 17.59 -5.27 -13.43
C PHE A 341 16.57 -4.13 -13.46
N HIS A 342 15.29 -4.48 -13.55
CA HIS A 342 14.21 -3.51 -13.48
C HIS A 342 13.52 -3.57 -12.11
N SER A 343 12.97 -4.72 -11.73
CA SER A 343 12.30 -4.90 -10.44
C SER A 343 12.19 -6.36 -10.01
N VAL A 344 11.84 -6.59 -8.74
CA VAL A 344 11.46 -7.91 -8.23
C VAL A 344 10.26 -7.76 -7.31
N LEU A 345 9.23 -8.56 -7.53
CA LEU A 345 7.93 -8.48 -6.85
C LEU A 345 7.65 -9.80 -6.13
N ALA A 346 7.51 -9.76 -4.81
CA ALA A 346 7.17 -10.95 -4.03
C ALA A 346 5.69 -11.31 -4.17
N ILE A 347 5.37 -12.60 -4.24
CA ILE A 347 4.03 -13.15 -4.07
C ILE A 347 4.16 -14.19 -2.96
N ARG A 348 4.21 -13.71 -1.71
CA ARG A 348 4.32 -14.58 -0.54
C ARG A 348 3.08 -15.44 -0.42
N SER A 349 3.31 -16.72 -0.18
CA SER A 349 2.24 -17.66 0.08
C SER A 349 2.69 -18.85 0.92
N SER A 350 1.78 -19.40 1.71
CA SER A 350 1.93 -20.73 2.29
C SER A 350 1.96 -21.85 1.24
N GLU A 351 1.29 -21.67 0.12
CA GLU A 351 1.15 -22.63 -0.96
C GLU A 351 2.19 -22.45 -2.09
N ARG A 352 2.39 -23.52 -2.86
CA ARG A 352 3.26 -23.52 -4.05
C ARG A 352 2.46 -23.06 -5.28
N ILE A 353 2.39 -21.76 -5.50
CA ILE A 353 1.64 -21.15 -6.60
C ILE A 353 2.49 -20.79 -7.83
N GLU A 354 3.76 -21.17 -7.88
CA GLU A 354 4.69 -20.82 -8.97
C GLU A 354 4.15 -21.20 -10.36
N CYS A 355 3.71 -22.45 -10.54
CA CYS A 355 3.19 -22.92 -11.82
C CYS A 355 1.87 -22.22 -12.21
N GLN A 356 1.03 -21.87 -11.24
CA GLN A 356 -0.20 -21.11 -11.49
C GLN A 356 0.12 -19.69 -11.98
N VAL A 357 1.09 -19.04 -11.34
CA VAL A 357 1.58 -17.73 -11.77
C VAL A 357 2.24 -17.82 -13.15
N ALA A 358 3.04 -18.85 -13.43
CA ALA A 358 3.66 -19.06 -14.74
C ALA A 358 2.61 -19.25 -15.85
N LYS A 359 1.56 -20.05 -15.59
CA LYS A 359 0.44 -20.23 -16.52
C LYS A 359 -0.25 -18.89 -16.81
N ALA A 360 -0.64 -18.15 -15.78
CA ALA A 360 -1.30 -16.84 -15.96
C ALA A 360 -0.39 -15.82 -16.67
N MET A 361 0.92 -15.87 -16.44
CA MET A 361 1.90 -15.06 -17.18
C MET A 361 2.00 -15.44 -18.66
N SER A 362 1.88 -16.73 -18.99
CA SER A 362 1.94 -17.20 -20.37
C SER A 362 0.80 -16.66 -21.24
N GLU A 363 -0.39 -16.48 -20.67
CA GLU A 363 -1.58 -15.99 -21.35
C GLU A 363 -1.48 -14.49 -21.71
N MET A 364 -0.62 -13.73 -21.03
CA MET A 364 -0.43 -12.29 -21.27
C MET A 364 0.89 -11.93 -21.97
N ALA A 365 1.82 -12.87 -22.05
CA ALA A 365 3.14 -12.62 -22.61
C ALA A 365 3.07 -12.58 -24.14
N GLU A 366 3.91 -11.75 -24.76
CA GLU A 366 4.02 -11.71 -26.23
C GLU A 366 4.84 -12.90 -26.75
N TRP A 367 5.75 -13.44 -25.92
CA TRP A 367 6.48 -14.67 -26.19
C TRP A 367 6.93 -15.36 -24.90
N SER A 368 7.28 -16.64 -25.00
CA SER A 368 7.91 -17.41 -23.92
C SER A 368 9.25 -17.98 -24.37
N VAL A 369 10.11 -18.34 -23.42
CA VAL A 369 11.40 -19.00 -23.70
C VAL A 369 11.29 -20.47 -23.33
N PRO A 370 11.15 -21.40 -24.28
CA PRO A 370 10.82 -22.80 -24.00
C PRO A 370 11.80 -23.47 -23.03
N ARG A 371 11.27 -24.27 -22.11
CA ARG A 371 11.97 -25.04 -21.07
C ARG A 371 12.79 -24.20 -20.08
N PHE A 372 12.66 -22.87 -20.11
CA PHE A 372 13.43 -21.99 -19.25
C PHE A 372 12.89 -22.00 -17.82
N GLY A 373 13.65 -22.58 -16.90
CA GLY A 373 13.32 -22.59 -15.47
C GLY A 373 12.17 -23.54 -15.10
N SER A 374 11.79 -24.46 -15.99
CA SER A 374 10.74 -25.46 -15.80
C SER A 374 11.29 -26.90 -15.79
N THR A 375 12.50 -27.10 -15.26
CA THR A 375 13.16 -28.43 -15.27
C THR A 375 12.52 -29.45 -14.33
N ASP A 376 11.77 -28.97 -13.33
CA ASP A 376 11.13 -29.74 -12.26
C ASP A 376 9.59 -29.69 -12.33
N CYS A 377 9.02 -29.20 -13.43
CA CYS A 377 7.58 -29.13 -13.65
C CYS A 377 7.20 -29.36 -15.12
N SER A 378 5.91 -29.46 -15.42
CA SER A 378 5.39 -29.65 -16.77
C SER A 378 5.12 -28.32 -17.52
N CYS A 379 5.57 -27.18 -16.99
CA CYS A 379 5.36 -25.89 -17.64
C CYS A 379 6.23 -25.73 -18.89
N ASP A 380 5.66 -25.15 -19.94
CA ASP A 380 6.40 -24.85 -21.17
C ASP A 380 7.56 -23.88 -20.92
N SER A 381 7.38 -22.94 -19.99
CA SER A 381 8.38 -21.95 -19.59
C SER A 381 8.02 -21.28 -18.28
N HIS A 382 9.01 -20.81 -17.53
CA HIS A 382 8.86 -19.85 -16.44
C HIS A 382 9.46 -18.47 -16.81
N LEU A 383 9.85 -18.26 -18.07
CA LEU A 383 10.40 -17.00 -18.56
C LEU A 383 9.59 -16.47 -19.75
N PHE A 384 9.01 -15.30 -19.54
CA PHE A 384 8.08 -14.66 -20.46
C PHE A 384 8.63 -13.33 -20.92
N GLY A 385 8.34 -12.93 -22.16
CA GLY A 385 8.81 -11.68 -22.73
C GLY A 385 7.68 -10.82 -23.29
N MET A 386 7.91 -9.52 -23.26
CA MET A 386 7.00 -8.49 -23.79
C MET A 386 7.78 -7.26 -24.24
N SER A 387 7.21 -6.51 -25.19
CA SER A 387 7.84 -5.34 -25.78
C SER A 387 7.81 -4.12 -24.85
N ALA A 388 6.73 -3.96 -24.09
CA ALA A 388 6.48 -2.86 -23.18
C ALA A 388 6.82 -3.19 -21.71
N ASP A 389 6.96 -2.16 -20.88
CA ASP A 389 7.19 -2.33 -19.44
C ASP A 389 5.93 -2.92 -18.77
N PRO A 390 5.99 -4.11 -18.14
CA PRO A 390 4.85 -4.71 -17.46
C PRO A 390 4.27 -3.83 -16.36
N LEU A 391 5.09 -3.00 -15.69
CA LEU A 391 4.61 -2.14 -14.60
C LEU A 391 3.71 -1.00 -15.09
N HIS A 392 3.60 -0.77 -16.40
CA HIS A 392 2.64 0.17 -17.00
C HIS A 392 1.40 -0.53 -17.57
N SER A 393 1.31 -1.86 -17.46
CA SER A 393 0.18 -2.65 -17.98
C SER A 393 -0.88 -2.87 -16.91
N GLY A 394 -2.12 -2.45 -17.18
CA GLY A 394 -3.27 -2.76 -16.31
C GLY A 394 -3.50 -4.26 -16.15
N ASN A 395 -3.27 -5.07 -17.20
CA ASN A 395 -3.43 -6.52 -17.12
C ASN A 395 -2.38 -7.17 -16.20
N PHE A 396 -1.15 -6.67 -16.21
CA PHE A 396 -0.10 -7.14 -15.30
C PHE A 396 -0.45 -6.81 -13.84
N HIS A 397 -0.94 -5.59 -13.56
CA HIS A 397 -1.38 -5.21 -12.21
C HIS A 397 -2.59 -6.01 -11.75
N LYS A 398 -3.54 -6.34 -12.65
CA LYS A 398 -4.66 -7.24 -12.34
C LYS A 398 -4.19 -8.64 -11.96
N LEU A 399 -3.25 -9.23 -12.71
CA LEU A 399 -2.65 -10.52 -12.34
C LEU A 399 -1.96 -10.44 -10.98
N LEU A 400 -1.18 -9.38 -10.75
CA LEU A 400 -0.46 -9.21 -9.49
C LEU A 400 -1.43 -9.05 -8.31
N GLN A 401 -2.51 -8.27 -8.47
CA GLN A 401 -3.58 -8.13 -7.48
C GLN A 401 -4.29 -9.45 -7.22
N HIS A 402 -4.57 -10.25 -8.25
CA HIS A 402 -5.21 -11.55 -8.08
C HIS A 402 -4.41 -12.45 -7.14
N PHE A 403 -3.11 -12.65 -7.44
CA PHE A 403 -2.25 -13.53 -6.64
C PHE A 403 -1.83 -12.95 -5.29
N ARG A 404 -1.81 -11.62 -5.13
CA ARG A 404 -1.46 -10.99 -3.85
C ARG A 404 -2.66 -10.74 -2.95
N MET A 405 -3.85 -10.53 -3.49
CA MET A 405 -4.97 -9.95 -2.74
C MET A 405 -6.26 -10.75 -2.95
N ASP A 406 -6.72 -10.90 -4.20
CA ASP A 406 -8.09 -11.36 -4.44
C ASP A 406 -8.33 -12.84 -4.12
N ARG A 407 -7.27 -13.65 -4.00
CA ARG A 407 -7.37 -15.01 -3.45
C ARG A 407 -7.83 -15.07 -1.98
N PHE A 408 -7.86 -13.95 -1.27
CA PHE A 408 -8.35 -13.83 0.11
C PHE A 408 -9.80 -13.37 0.21
N GLN A 409 -10.49 -13.21 -0.92
CA GLN A 409 -11.92 -12.89 -0.91
C GLN A 409 -12.71 -14.00 -0.20
N GLY A 410 -13.55 -13.61 0.76
CA GLY A 410 -14.39 -14.55 1.52
C GLY A 410 -13.69 -15.28 2.67
N LYS A 411 -12.43 -14.96 2.97
CA LYS A 411 -11.75 -15.40 4.19
C LYS A 411 -12.00 -14.47 5.38
#